data_AF-A0A2E2UPI3-F1
#
_entry.id   AF-A0A2E2UPI3-F1
#
_cell.length_a   1.000
_cell.length_b   1.000
_cell.length_c   1.000
_cell.angle_alpha   90.00
_cell.angle_beta   90.00
_cell.angle_gamma   90.00
#
_symmetry.space_group_name_H-M   'P 1'
#
loop_
_entity.id
_entity.type
_entity.pdbx_description
1 polymer ?
#
loop_
_entity_poly.entity_id
_entity_poly.type
_entity_poly.pdbx_seq_one_letter_code
_entity_poly.pdbx_strand_id
1 'polypeptide(L)'
;MALMLRNHEIRGLMGMSDYISAVEEGYREVGMAKGVGFPRENLWIEGEPDPDVRGGHLRVGSKASFKFKAALLPRLGGAGVQAYTTGLGKGLETLLFLFDTQTGTLSAIMEVLYYDWLKTAAVAAVAADHLAPQDSEVVALFGTGRHARSQLHGLKEVRSLKRVQAFSRNRQNQEDFCLKMTDELGIDVIATTNPAEALEGADIVTTITNSPVPVFDGKLLPQKPLHINAMGAHYPWVREIDEYTVVQSRVFVDELQQGLQEQGEILIPMQEGQIDESHVQGDLGGLISGNIFGRQPEAAWTLFLSGGTGIEDVSVAIRLVEKAKEKGIGTEFGFNQPYEFEF
;
A
#
# COMPACT_ATOMS: atom_id res chain seq x y z
N MET A 1 16.95 -25.29 -6.17
CA MET A 1 15.81 -25.21 -7.12
C MET A 1 14.97 -24.00 -6.74
N ALA A 2 14.28 -23.40 -7.71
CA ALA A 2 13.38 -22.27 -7.44
C ALA A 2 12.03 -22.76 -6.94
N LEU A 3 11.31 -21.93 -6.18
CA LEU A 3 10.02 -22.27 -5.58
C LEU A 3 8.86 -21.56 -6.29
N MET A 4 7.81 -22.29 -6.64
CA MET A 4 6.56 -21.72 -7.16
C MET A 4 5.55 -21.63 -6.03
N LEU A 5 5.02 -20.44 -5.77
CA LEU A 5 4.03 -20.19 -4.74
C LEU A 5 2.75 -19.58 -5.32
N ARG A 6 1.63 -20.29 -5.18
CA ARG A 6 0.31 -19.83 -5.62
C ARG A 6 -0.44 -19.13 -4.47
N ASN A 7 -1.41 -18.31 -4.80
CA ASN A 7 -2.21 -17.52 -3.86
C ASN A 7 -2.79 -18.37 -2.70
N HIS A 8 -3.28 -19.58 -3.01
CA HIS A 8 -3.87 -20.47 -2.00
C HIS A 8 -2.82 -21.15 -1.10
N GLU A 9 -1.58 -21.30 -1.58
CA GLU A 9 -0.45 -21.84 -0.81
C GLU A 9 0.15 -20.78 0.13
N ILE A 10 0.08 -19.51 -0.25
CA ILE A 10 0.54 -18.37 0.56
C ILE A 10 -0.40 -18.12 1.75
N ARG A 11 -1.67 -18.48 1.63
CA ARG A 11 -2.69 -18.22 2.65
C ARG A 11 -2.34 -18.83 4.00
N GLY A 12 -2.20 -17.97 5.01
CA GLY A 12 -1.90 -18.38 6.38
C GLY A 12 -0.43 -18.75 6.63
N LEU A 13 0.48 -18.50 5.67
CA LEU A 13 1.92 -18.66 5.93
C LEU A 13 2.44 -17.69 6.98
N MET A 14 1.89 -16.47 6.99
CA MET A 14 2.28 -15.33 7.82
C MET A 14 1.05 -14.67 8.45
N GLY A 15 1.21 -14.16 9.68
CA GLY A 15 0.25 -13.27 10.35
C GLY A 15 0.48 -11.81 9.98
N MET A 16 -0.43 -10.89 10.37
CA MET A 16 -0.30 -9.47 10.04
C MET A 16 1.00 -8.85 10.58
N SER A 17 1.41 -9.22 11.79
CA SER A 17 2.67 -8.77 12.39
C SER A 17 3.91 -9.17 11.58
N ASP A 18 3.91 -10.36 10.97
CA ASP A 18 4.99 -10.77 10.07
C ASP A 18 5.06 -9.88 8.81
N TYR A 19 3.91 -9.50 8.24
CA TYR A 19 3.85 -8.57 7.11
C TYR A 19 4.34 -7.17 7.49
N ILE A 20 3.95 -6.66 8.66
CA ILE A 20 4.42 -5.38 9.19
C ILE A 20 5.94 -5.40 9.35
N SER A 21 6.49 -6.41 10.02
CA SER A 21 7.93 -6.57 10.21
C SER A 21 8.69 -6.65 8.88
N ALA A 22 8.20 -7.43 7.91
CA ALA A 22 8.84 -7.57 6.61
C ALA A 22 8.87 -6.24 5.84
N VAL A 23 7.74 -5.53 5.80
CA VAL A 23 7.65 -4.20 5.17
C VAL A 23 8.59 -3.21 5.84
N GLU A 24 8.58 -3.14 7.17
CA GLU A 24 9.44 -2.23 7.93
C GLU A 24 10.92 -2.51 7.68
N GLU A 25 11.34 -3.77 7.69
CA GLU A 25 12.71 -4.19 7.38
C GLU A 25 13.15 -3.78 5.96
N GLY A 26 12.28 -3.97 4.96
CA GLY A 26 12.55 -3.59 3.57
C GLY A 26 12.77 -2.09 3.40
N TYR A 27 11.85 -1.29 3.92
CA TYR A 27 11.99 0.17 3.87
C TYR A 27 13.15 0.67 4.74
N ARG A 28 13.44 0.04 5.87
CA ARG A 28 14.61 0.35 6.72
C ARG A 28 15.91 0.17 5.93
N GLU A 29 16.03 -0.92 5.17
CA GLU A 29 17.23 -1.18 4.37
C GLU A 29 17.45 -0.10 3.30
N VAL A 30 16.39 0.29 2.59
CA VAL A 30 16.43 1.39 1.61
C VAL A 30 16.74 2.73 2.31
N GLY A 31 16.08 3.02 3.43
CA GLY A 31 16.31 4.23 4.22
C GLY A 31 17.72 4.35 4.82
N MET A 32 18.45 3.24 4.95
CA MET A 32 19.87 3.20 5.31
C MET A 32 20.82 3.30 4.11
N ALA A 33 20.30 3.52 2.89
CA ALA A 33 21.02 3.47 1.62
C ALA A 33 21.77 2.14 1.42
N LYS A 34 21.12 1.03 1.79
CA LYS A 34 21.65 -0.34 1.63
C LYS A 34 20.84 -1.20 0.66
N GLY A 35 19.63 -0.77 0.34
CA GLY A 35 18.80 -1.30 -0.73
C GLY A 35 18.38 -0.19 -1.69
N VAL A 36 17.72 -0.58 -2.77
CA VAL A 36 17.23 0.34 -3.81
C VAL A 36 15.82 -0.08 -4.22
N GLY A 37 14.90 0.88 -4.23
CA GLY A 37 13.61 0.74 -4.90
C GLY A 37 13.72 1.17 -6.37
N PHE A 38 12.95 0.52 -7.23
CA PHE A 38 12.74 0.94 -8.60
C PHE A 38 11.24 1.29 -8.75
N PRO A 39 10.93 2.57 -8.99
CA PRO A 39 9.56 3.04 -9.13
C PRO A 39 8.78 2.26 -10.20
N ARG A 40 7.48 2.25 -10.05
CA ARG A 40 6.60 1.64 -11.03
C ARG A 40 6.71 2.30 -12.39
N GLU A 41 7.00 1.46 -13.37
CA GLU A 41 6.86 1.82 -14.78
C GLU A 41 5.53 1.30 -15.34
N ASN A 42 4.87 2.15 -16.12
CA ASN A 42 3.60 1.85 -16.76
C ASN A 42 3.79 1.85 -18.28
N LEU A 43 3.86 0.67 -18.90
CA LEU A 43 3.89 0.52 -20.36
C LEU A 43 2.46 0.47 -20.88
N TRP A 44 1.96 1.62 -21.31
CA TRP A 44 0.62 1.76 -21.86
C TRP A 44 0.53 1.22 -23.28
N ILE A 45 -0.57 0.54 -23.58
CA ILE A 45 -0.92 0.18 -24.95
C ILE A 45 -1.42 1.44 -25.67
N GLU A 46 -0.90 1.69 -26.86
CA GLU A 46 -1.34 2.80 -27.70
C GLU A 46 -2.81 2.64 -28.14
N GLY A 47 -3.52 3.77 -28.26
CA GLY A 47 -4.95 3.79 -28.61
C GLY A 47 -5.78 4.69 -27.69
N GLU A 48 -7.07 4.81 -28.00
CA GLU A 48 -8.04 5.52 -27.16
C GLU A 48 -8.31 4.74 -25.86
N PRO A 49 -8.52 5.42 -24.72
CA PRO A 49 -9.00 4.77 -23.50
C PRO A 49 -10.26 3.96 -23.79
N ASP A 50 -10.24 2.67 -23.44
CA ASP A 50 -11.41 1.82 -23.64
C ASP A 50 -12.46 2.17 -22.56
N PRO A 51 -13.67 2.64 -22.94
CA PRO A 51 -14.72 2.97 -21.99
C PRO A 51 -15.30 1.73 -21.29
N ASP A 52 -15.02 0.54 -21.82
CA ASP A 52 -15.58 -0.76 -21.41
C ASP A 52 -14.53 -1.63 -20.70
N VAL A 53 -13.44 -1.05 -20.17
CA VAL A 53 -12.45 -1.82 -19.40
C VAL A 53 -13.08 -2.46 -18.18
N ARG A 54 -13.42 -3.74 -18.31
CA ARG A 54 -13.94 -4.59 -17.24
C ARG A 54 -12.78 -5.25 -16.52
N GLY A 55 -12.15 -4.50 -15.64
CA GLY A 55 -11.16 -4.99 -14.68
C GLY A 55 -11.12 -4.04 -13.50
N GLY A 56 -11.44 -4.50 -12.29
CA GLY A 56 -11.72 -3.65 -11.12
C GLY A 56 -10.58 -2.78 -10.57
N HIS A 57 -9.52 -2.55 -11.34
CA HIS A 57 -8.31 -1.80 -10.97
C HIS A 57 -8.00 -0.62 -11.91
N LEU A 58 -8.68 -0.53 -13.05
CA LEU A 58 -8.54 0.63 -13.93
C LEU A 58 -9.63 1.64 -13.63
N ARG A 59 -9.22 2.91 -13.52
CA ARG A 59 -10.14 4.04 -13.35
C ARG A 59 -10.54 4.56 -14.74
N VAL A 60 -11.70 5.21 -14.82
CA VAL A 60 -12.22 5.82 -16.05
C VAL A 60 -11.11 6.64 -16.74
N GLY A 61 -10.90 6.43 -18.04
CA GLY A 61 -9.85 7.09 -18.82
C GLY A 61 -8.47 6.40 -18.81
N SER A 62 -8.31 5.29 -18.08
CA SER A 62 -7.06 4.51 -18.10
C SER A 62 -6.98 3.59 -19.34
N LYS A 63 -5.77 3.35 -19.83
CA LYS A 63 -5.51 2.41 -20.93
C LYS A 63 -5.09 1.05 -20.38
N ALA A 64 -5.23 0.02 -21.22
CA ALA A 64 -4.59 -1.25 -20.94
C ALA A 64 -3.06 -1.04 -20.83
N SER A 65 -2.41 -1.73 -19.89
CA SER A 65 -0.98 -1.57 -19.66
C SER A 65 -0.33 -2.82 -19.09
N PHE A 66 0.96 -2.96 -19.36
CA PHE A 66 1.88 -3.80 -18.62
C PHE A 66 2.65 -2.93 -17.63
N LYS A 67 2.68 -3.33 -16.36
CA LYS A 67 3.26 -2.55 -15.28
C LYS A 67 4.27 -3.40 -14.53
N PHE A 68 5.36 -2.77 -14.10
CA PHE A 68 6.33 -3.43 -13.24
C PHE A 68 6.96 -2.47 -12.25
N LYS A 69 7.38 -3.02 -11.12
CA LYS A 69 8.12 -2.33 -10.05
C LYS A 69 9.08 -3.32 -9.43
N ALA A 70 10.21 -2.85 -8.92
CA ALA A 70 11.26 -3.73 -8.44
C ALA A 70 11.94 -3.19 -7.19
N ALA A 71 12.68 -4.05 -6.51
CA ALA A 71 13.60 -3.65 -5.46
C ALA A 71 14.79 -4.60 -5.36
N LEU A 72 15.91 -4.07 -4.90
CA LEU A 72 17.13 -4.78 -4.54
C LEU A 72 17.37 -4.56 -3.04
N LEU A 73 17.28 -5.64 -2.25
CA LEU A 73 17.42 -5.65 -0.79
C LEU A 73 18.52 -6.66 -0.38
N PRO A 74 19.82 -6.34 -0.58
CA PRO A 74 20.92 -7.27 -0.37
C PRO A 74 21.07 -7.80 1.07
N ARG A 75 20.75 -7.01 2.10
CA ARG A 75 20.83 -7.44 3.50
C ARG A 75 19.72 -8.41 3.87
N LEU A 76 18.53 -8.24 3.28
CA LEU A 76 17.47 -9.23 3.35
C LEU A 76 17.67 -10.40 2.37
N GLY A 77 18.68 -10.35 1.50
CA GLY A 77 19.08 -11.46 0.63
C GLY A 77 18.28 -11.58 -0.67
N GLY A 78 17.50 -10.56 -1.07
CA GLY A 78 16.59 -10.67 -2.21
C GLY A 78 16.63 -9.49 -3.17
N ALA A 79 16.49 -9.79 -4.46
CA ALA A 79 16.18 -8.83 -5.51
C ALA A 79 14.95 -9.32 -6.25
N GLY A 80 13.99 -8.46 -6.56
CA GLY A 80 12.80 -8.93 -7.24
C GLY A 80 12.07 -7.88 -8.04
N VAL A 81 11.21 -8.38 -8.93
CA VAL A 81 10.35 -7.59 -9.80
C VAL A 81 8.94 -8.13 -9.73
N GLN A 82 7.99 -7.27 -9.37
CA GLN A 82 6.57 -7.53 -9.56
C GLN A 82 6.16 -7.04 -10.95
N ALA A 83 5.48 -7.89 -11.71
CA ALA A 83 4.94 -7.57 -13.02
C ALA A 83 3.46 -7.94 -13.10
N TYR A 84 2.66 -7.10 -13.75
CA TYR A 84 1.23 -7.32 -13.90
C TYR A 84 0.64 -6.57 -15.08
N THR A 85 -0.51 -7.03 -15.53
CA THR A 85 -1.27 -6.39 -16.60
C THR A 85 -2.56 -5.82 -16.06
N THR A 86 -2.97 -4.66 -16.57
CA THR A 86 -4.27 -4.09 -16.26
C THR A 86 -5.01 -3.81 -17.57
N GLY A 87 -6.31 -4.06 -17.60
CA GLY A 87 -7.13 -3.82 -18.79
C GLY A 87 -6.89 -4.79 -19.94
N LEU A 88 -6.16 -5.87 -19.67
CA LEU A 88 -5.90 -6.96 -20.61
C LEU A 88 -6.68 -8.20 -20.18
N GLY A 89 -7.47 -8.76 -21.10
CA GLY A 89 -8.24 -9.98 -20.83
C GLY A 89 -9.29 -9.81 -19.74
N LYS A 90 -9.64 -10.91 -19.06
CA LYS A 90 -10.75 -10.97 -18.09
C LYS A 90 -10.33 -10.87 -16.62
N GLY A 91 -9.05 -10.70 -16.31
CA GLY A 91 -8.53 -10.77 -14.94
C GLY A 91 -7.24 -9.99 -14.73
N LEU A 92 -6.91 -9.75 -13.46
CA LEU A 92 -5.62 -9.22 -13.04
C LEU A 92 -4.70 -10.41 -12.72
N GLU A 93 -3.67 -10.63 -13.53
CA GLU A 93 -2.58 -11.52 -13.18
C GLU A 93 -1.41 -10.68 -12.66
N THR A 94 -0.87 -11.06 -11.50
CA THR A 94 0.22 -10.35 -10.84
C THR A 94 1.18 -11.39 -10.29
N LEU A 95 2.41 -11.33 -10.79
CA LEU A 95 3.48 -12.25 -10.44
C LEU A 95 4.68 -11.47 -9.91
N LEU A 96 5.42 -12.08 -8.99
CA LEU A 96 6.71 -11.60 -8.54
C LEU A 96 7.79 -12.65 -8.81
N PHE A 97 8.90 -12.20 -9.39
CA PHE A 97 10.12 -12.98 -9.55
C PHE A 97 11.12 -12.53 -8.49
N LEU A 98 11.62 -13.48 -7.70
CA LEU A 98 12.58 -13.24 -6.63
C LEU A 98 13.89 -13.96 -6.94
N PHE A 99 15.00 -13.24 -6.85
CA PHE A 99 16.36 -13.70 -7.01
C PHE A 99 17.12 -13.60 -5.69
N ASP A 100 17.98 -14.58 -5.43
CA ASP A 100 18.94 -14.54 -4.33
C ASP A 100 20.08 -13.57 -4.66
N THR A 101 20.38 -12.62 -3.77
CA THR A 101 21.42 -11.61 -4.02
C THR A 101 22.84 -12.12 -3.80
N GLN A 102 23.02 -13.26 -3.13
CA GLN A 102 24.33 -13.88 -2.92
C GLN A 102 24.73 -14.76 -4.10
N THR A 103 23.78 -15.54 -4.65
CA THR A 103 24.05 -16.48 -5.74
C THR A 103 23.66 -15.95 -7.12
N GLY A 104 22.80 -14.93 -7.19
CA GLY A 104 22.22 -14.41 -8.44
C GLY A 104 21.16 -15.34 -9.06
N THR A 105 20.82 -16.45 -8.41
CA THR A 105 19.88 -17.43 -8.97
C THR A 105 18.43 -17.07 -8.67
N LEU A 106 17.51 -17.47 -9.55
CA LEU A 106 16.07 -17.40 -9.27
C LEU A 106 15.72 -18.25 -8.04
N SER A 107 15.16 -17.59 -7.03
CA SER A 107 14.72 -18.18 -5.77
C SER A 107 13.25 -18.59 -5.82
N ALA A 108 12.39 -17.75 -6.39
CA ALA A 108 10.96 -18.04 -6.47
C ALA A 108 10.24 -17.29 -7.59
N ILE A 109 9.12 -17.87 -8.03
CA ILE A 109 8.06 -17.19 -8.78
C ILE A 109 6.79 -17.32 -7.95
N MET A 110 6.10 -16.21 -7.66
CA MET A 110 4.91 -16.24 -6.81
C MET A 110 3.77 -15.36 -7.31
N GLU A 111 2.54 -15.82 -7.08
CA GLU A 111 1.34 -15.02 -7.28
C GLU A 111 1.18 -13.98 -6.15
N VAL A 112 0.68 -12.79 -6.50
CA VAL A 112 0.66 -11.64 -5.58
C VAL A 112 -0.72 -11.33 -4.99
N LEU A 113 -1.80 -11.67 -5.70
CA LEU A 113 -3.16 -11.22 -5.37
C LEU A 113 -3.58 -11.46 -3.92
N TYR A 114 -3.16 -12.58 -3.33
CA TYR A 114 -3.49 -12.91 -1.95
C TYR A 114 -2.70 -12.07 -0.94
N TYR A 115 -1.43 -11.77 -1.16
CA TYR A 115 -0.66 -11.00 -0.18
C TYR A 115 -0.71 -9.49 -0.44
N ASP A 116 -1.19 -9.06 -1.60
CA ASP A 116 -1.30 -7.65 -1.99
C ASP A 116 -2.05 -6.82 -0.94
N TRP A 117 -3.24 -7.26 -0.54
CA TRP A 117 -4.01 -6.53 0.48
C TRP A 117 -3.40 -6.57 1.89
N LEU A 118 -2.50 -7.53 2.18
CA LEU A 118 -1.87 -7.71 3.49
C LEU A 118 -0.63 -6.81 3.57
N LYS A 119 0.20 -6.79 2.52
CA LYS A 119 1.32 -5.84 2.44
C LYS A 119 0.84 -4.39 2.42
N THR A 120 -0.25 -4.06 1.70
CA THR A 120 -0.77 -2.68 1.69
C THR A 120 -1.28 -2.26 3.07
N ALA A 121 -1.86 -3.19 3.83
CA ALA A 121 -2.26 -2.92 5.21
C ALA A 121 -1.06 -2.79 6.15
N ALA A 122 -0.02 -3.60 5.95
CA ALA A 122 1.23 -3.50 6.69
C ALA A 122 1.92 -2.14 6.45
N VAL A 123 1.95 -1.65 5.23
CA VAL A 123 2.50 -0.32 4.89
C VAL A 123 1.73 0.79 5.62
N ALA A 124 0.39 0.76 5.59
CA ALA A 124 -0.44 1.71 6.32
C ALA A 124 -0.23 1.65 7.84
N ALA A 125 -0.02 0.45 8.38
CA ALA A 125 0.26 0.23 9.79
C ALA A 125 1.63 0.79 10.19
N VAL A 126 2.68 0.55 9.39
CA VAL A 126 4.02 1.11 9.63
C VAL A 126 3.97 2.64 9.55
N ALA A 127 3.30 3.20 8.54
CA ALA A 127 3.12 4.65 8.44
C ALA A 127 2.39 5.22 9.67
N ALA A 128 1.28 4.59 10.07
CA ALA A 128 0.55 5.00 11.26
C ALA A 128 1.40 4.87 12.53
N ASP A 129 2.25 3.84 12.64
CA ASP A 129 3.09 3.66 13.81
C ASP A 129 4.05 4.84 14.03
N HIS A 130 4.63 5.34 12.93
CA HIS A 130 5.53 6.49 12.94
C HIS A 130 4.84 7.86 12.98
N LEU A 131 3.60 7.97 12.50
CA LEU A 131 2.96 9.27 12.21
C LEU A 131 1.68 9.54 13.03
N ALA A 132 0.96 8.52 13.47
CA ALA A 132 -0.27 8.68 14.25
C ALA A 132 0.02 9.00 15.73
N PRO A 133 -0.86 9.76 16.41
CA PRO A 133 -0.81 9.89 17.86
C PRO A 133 -0.74 8.51 18.54
N GLN A 134 0.08 8.40 19.59
CA GLN A 134 0.33 7.12 20.28
C GLN A 134 -0.93 6.58 20.98
N ASP A 135 -1.81 7.48 21.42
CA ASP A 135 -3.09 7.23 22.08
C ASP A 135 -4.27 7.19 21.09
N SER A 136 -4.02 6.89 19.81
CA SER A 136 -5.07 6.77 18.80
C SER A 136 -5.99 5.57 19.09
N GLU A 137 -7.30 5.82 19.21
CA GLU A 137 -8.31 4.81 19.54
C GLU A 137 -9.46 4.75 18.52
N VAL A 138 -9.68 5.82 17.75
CA VAL A 138 -10.80 5.97 16.81
C VAL A 138 -10.31 6.07 15.36
N VAL A 139 -10.78 5.17 14.50
CA VAL A 139 -10.48 5.18 13.06
C VAL A 139 -11.69 5.62 12.25
N ALA A 140 -11.53 6.59 11.36
CA ALA A 140 -12.45 6.84 10.25
C ALA A 140 -12.00 6.04 9.04
N LEU A 141 -12.83 5.11 8.54
CA LEU A 141 -12.50 4.27 7.39
C LEU A 141 -13.37 4.63 6.18
N PHE A 142 -12.76 5.17 5.14
CA PHE A 142 -13.43 5.45 3.88
C PHE A 142 -13.16 4.31 2.88
N GLY A 143 -14.21 3.55 2.57
CA GLY A 143 -14.16 2.39 1.70
C GLY A 143 -14.26 1.07 2.48
N THR A 144 -15.28 0.27 2.17
CA THR A 144 -15.52 -1.06 2.76
C THR A 144 -15.27 -2.19 1.75
N GLY A 145 -14.31 -1.96 0.84
CA GLY A 145 -13.91 -2.92 -0.20
C GLY A 145 -12.96 -4.00 0.31
N ARG A 146 -12.39 -4.78 -0.61
CA ARG A 146 -11.57 -5.96 -0.29
C ARG A 146 -10.33 -5.70 0.59
N HIS A 147 -9.74 -4.50 0.53
CA HIS A 147 -8.57 -4.14 1.36
C HIS A 147 -9.00 -3.61 2.74
N ALA A 148 -10.25 -3.20 2.94
CA ALA A 148 -10.71 -2.55 4.16
C ALA A 148 -10.51 -3.42 5.41
N ARG A 149 -10.76 -4.73 5.28
CA ARG A 149 -10.56 -5.69 6.38
C ARG A 149 -9.10 -5.73 6.82
N SER A 150 -8.15 -5.88 5.89
CA SER A 150 -6.74 -5.98 6.24
C SER A 150 -6.21 -4.67 6.84
N GLN A 151 -6.66 -3.51 6.35
CA GLN A 151 -6.31 -2.20 6.92
C GLN A 151 -6.61 -2.13 8.42
N LEU A 152 -7.80 -2.57 8.85
CA LEU A 152 -8.17 -2.58 10.26
C LEU A 152 -7.32 -3.55 11.10
N HIS A 153 -6.98 -4.72 10.55
CA HIS A 153 -6.05 -5.65 11.20
C HIS A 153 -4.67 -5.03 11.37
N GLY A 154 -4.13 -4.41 10.32
CA GLY A 154 -2.83 -3.74 10.38
C GLY A 154 -2.80 -2.64 11.43
N LEU A 155 -3.78 -1.74 11.43
CA LEU A 155 -3.86 -0.65 12.41
C LEU A 155 -4.03 -1.16 13.85
N LYS A 156 -4.75 -2.27 14.05
CA LYS A 156 -4.92 -2.87 15.39
C LYS A 156 -3.64 -3.49 15.94
N GLU A 157 -2.70 -3.91 15.09
CA GLU A 157 -1.38 -4.39 15.54
C GLU A 157 -0.52 -3.26 16.13
N VAL A 158 -0.71 -2.02 15.66
CA VAL A 158 0.12 -0.87 16.04
C VAL A 158 -0.58 0.11 16.98
N ARG A 159 -1.91 0.04 17.14
CA ARG A 159 -2.69 0.93 18.00
C ARG A 159 -3.77 0.18 18.78
N SER A 160 -4.09 0.69 19.97
CA SER A 160 -5.14 0.16 20.85
C SER A 160 -6.53 0.65 20.43
N LEU A 161 -6.94 0.27 19.21
CA LEU A 161 -8.20 0.72 18.64
C LEU A 161 -9.40 0.27 19.48
N LYS A 162 -10.35 1.20 19.69
CA LYS A 162 -11.63 0.93 20.37
C LYS A 162 -12.82 1.06 19.44
N ARG A 163 -12.72 1.90 18.41
CA ARG A 163 -13.83 2.19 17.49
C ARG A 163 -13.36 2.44 16.07
N VAL A 164 -14.16 1.95 15.13
CA VAL A 164 -14.03 2.23 13.69
C VAL A 164 -15.36 2.79 13.19
N GLN A 165 -15.30 3.92 12.49
CA GLN A 165 -16.41 4.59 11.86
C GLN A 165 -16.23 4.47 10.35
N ALA A 166 -16.92 3.50 9.74
CA ALA A 166 -16.75 3.21 8.33
C ALA A 166 -17.79 3.98 7.51
N PHE A 167 -17.38 4.54 6.38
CA PHE A 167 -18.25 5.12 5.36
C PHE A 167 -17.95 4.54 3.98
N SER A 168 -18.99 4.18 3.23
CA SER A 168 -18.89 3.89 1.80
C SER A 168 -20.22 4.15 1.09
N ARG A 169 -20.18 4.27 -0.25
CA ARG A 169 -21.36 4.62 -1.06
C ARG A 169 -22.48 3.56 -1.02
N ASN A 170 -22.12 2.29 -0.80
CA ASN A 170 -23.09 1.20 -0.77
C ASN A 170 -23.39 0.84 0.67
N ARG A 171 -24.58 1.26 1.14
CA ARG A 171 -25.02 1.09 2.52
C ARG A 171 -25.05 -0.36 2.97
N GLN A 172 -25.55 -1.28 2.13
CA GLN A 172 -25.60 -2.71 2.48
C GLN A 172 -24.21 -3.30 2.69
N ASN A 173 -23.28 -3.05 1.75
CA ASN A 173 -21.91 -3.52 1.85
C ASN A 173 -21.20 -2.93 3.08
N GLN A 174 -21.52 -1.68 3.43
CA GLN A 174 -20.98 -1.00 4.60
C GLN A 174 -21.48 -1.64 5.90
N GLU A 175 -22.79 -1.87 6.03
CA GLU A 175 -23.40 -2.51 7.19
C GLU A 175 -22.90 -3.94 7.38
N ASP A 176 -22.86 -4.74 6.31
CA ASP A 176 -22.34 -6.11 6.34
C ASP A 176 -20.86 -6.17 6.75
N PHE A 177 -20.07 -5.21 6.26
CA PHE A 177 -18.66 -5.07 6.65
C PHE A 177 -18.54 -4.75 8.14
N CYS A 178 -19.30 -3.78 8.64
CA CYS A 178 -19.25 -3.35 10.03
C CYS A 178 -19.65 -4.47 10.99
N LEU A 179 -20.71 -5.22 10.67
CA LEU A 179 -21.13 -6.38 11.46
C LEU A 179 -20.04 -7.44 11.55
N LYS A 180 -19.45 -7.83 10.42
CA LYS A 180 -18.38 -8.83 10.37
C LYS A 180 -17.13 -8.38 11.13
N MET A 181 -16.71 -7.13 10.93
CA MET A 181 -15.50 -6.62 11.56
C MET A 181 -15.67 -6.36 13.06
N THR A 182 -16.90 -6.05 13.52
CA THR A 182 -17.20 -5.97 14.96
C THR A 182 -16.95 -7.32 15.64
N ASP A 183 -17.50 -8.41 15.08
CA ASP A 183 -17.30 -9.77 15.58
C ASP A 183 -15.83 -10.17 15.53
N GLU A 184 -15.17 -9.92 14.39
CA GLU A 184 -13.82 -10.37 14.14
C GLU A 184 -12.75 -9.63 14.96
N LEU A 185 -12.92 -8.32 15.16
CA LEU A 185 -11.97 -7.50 15.91
C LEU A 185 -12.33 -7.38 17.39
N GLY A 186 -13.56 -7.66 17.79
CA GLY A 186 -14.02 -7.45 19.17
C GLY A 186 -14.00 -5.97 19.60
N ILE A 187 -14.21 -5.05 18.66
CA ILE A 187 -14.30 -3.59 18.89
C ILE A 187 -15.52 -3.02 18.16
N ASP A 188 -15.95 -1.80 18.52
CA ASP A 188 -17.09 -1.16 17.87
C ASP A 188 -16.74 -0.80 16.41
N VAL A 189 -17.32 -1.48 15.42
CA VAL A 189 -17.24 -1.07 14.01
C VAL A 189 -18.63 -0.65 13.55
N ILE A 190 -18.80 0.65 13.27
CA ILE A 190 -20.11 1.25 12.99
C ILE A 190 -20.18 1.81 11.57
N ALA A 191 -21.36 1.64 10.95
CA ALA A 191 -21.66 2.16 9.63
C ALA A 191 -22.29 3.57 9.75
N THR A 192 -21.55 4.60 9.39
CA THR A 192 -22.04 5.99 9.43
C THR A 192 -22.90 6.36 8.22
N THR A 193 -23.69 7.42 8.34
CA THR A 193 -24.64 7.84 7.29
C THR A 193 -24.01 8.76 6.25
N ASN A 194 -22.92 9.46 6.60
CA ASN A 194 -22.26 10.44 5.75
C ASN A 194 -20.77 10.59 6.13
N PRO A 195 -19.94 11.23 5.27
CA PRO A 195 -18.53 11.48 5.54
C PRO A 195 -18.25 12.24 6.84
N ALA A 196 -19.07 13.24 7.19
CA ALA A 196 -18.83 14.07 8.37
C ALA A 196 -18.93 13.24 9.66
N GLU A 197 -19.96 12.39 9.77
CA GLU A 197 -20.13 11.47 10.89
C GLU A 197 -18.97 10.48 11.03
N ALA A 198 -18.38 10.02 9.92
CA ALA A 198 -17.20 9.15 9.98
C ALA A 198 -15.97 9.84 10.59
N LEU A 199 -15.83 11.15 10.39
CA LEU A 199 -14.70 11.94 10.86
C LEU A 199 -14.82 12.37 12.33
N GLU A 200 -16.01 12.29 12.94
CA GLU A 200 -16.23 12.75 14.31
C GLU A 200 -15.30 12.06 15.31
N GLY A 201 -14.43 12.84 15.96
CA GLY A 201 -13.51 12.33 16.98
C GLY A 201 -12.39 11.42 16.46
N ALA A 202 -12.25 11.21 15.16
CA ALA A 202 -11.24 10.33 14.58
C ALA A 202 -9.81 10.75 14.98
N ASP A 203 -8.95 9.76 15.25
CA ASP A 203 -7.50 9.94 15.46
C ASP A 203 -6.72 9.54 14.21
N ILE A 204 -7.23 8.54 13.50
CA ILE A 204 -6.70 8.04 12.23
C ILE A 204 -7.81 8.06 11.18
N VAL A 205 -7.53 8.60 10.01
CA VAL A 205 -8.37 8.49 8.81
C VAL A 205 -7.67 7.55 7.84
N THR A 206 -8.38 6.58 7.26
CA THR A 206 -7.84 5.70 6.22
C THR A 206 -8.76 5.71 5.02
N THR A 207 -8.27 6.17 3.87
CA THR A 207 -8.97 6.05 2.59
C THR A 207 -8.43 4.86 1.81
N ILE A 208 -9.34 3.99 1.37
CA ILE A 208 -9.03 2.80 0.57
C ILE A 208 -10.14 2.57 -0.45
N THR A 209 -10.44 3.62 -1.23
CA THR A 209 -11.53 3.66 -2.21
C THR A 209 -11.00 3.65 -3.64
N ASN A 210 -11.93 3.53 -4.58
CA ASN A 210 -11.67 3.75 -6.01
C ASN A 210 -12.15 5.13 -6.49
N SER A 211 -12.42 6.06 -5.58
CA SER A 211 -12.98 7.38 -5.91
C SER A 211 -11.96 8.23 -6.67
N PRO A 212 -12.29 8.76 -7.86
CA PRO A 212 -11.39 9.65 -8.61
C PRO A 212 -11.33 11.07 -8.04
N VAL A 213 -12.20 11.39 -7.07
CA VAL A 213 -12.36 12.70 -6.44
C VAL A 213 -12.38 12.57 -4.91
N PRO A 214 -12.12 13.67 -4.18
CA PRO A 214 -12.07 13.65 -2.73
C PRO A 214 -13.30 13.01 -2.07
N VAL A 215 -13.08 12.18 -1.05
CA VAL A 215 -14.15 11.40 -0.38
C VAL A 215 -14.71 12.06 0.87
N PHE A 216 -14.06 13.11 1.35
CA PHE A 216 -14.53 14.00 2.42
C PHE A 216 -14.03 15.43 2.18
N ASP A 217 -14.64 16.39 2.88
CA ASP A 217 -14.17 17.79 2.96
C ASP A 217 -13.18 17.90 4.12
N GLY A 218 -11.94 18.31 3.84
CA GLY A 218 -10.88 18.43 4.84
C GLY A 218 -11.20 19.39 5.98
N LYS A 219 -12.11 20.35 5.76
CA LYS A 219 -12.56 21.29 6.82
C LYS A 219 -13.35 20.60 7.93
N LEU A 220 -13.84 19.39 7.68
CA LEU A 220 -14.57 18.58 8.65
C LEU A 220 -13.64 17.69 9.49
N LEU A 221 -12.35 17.64 9.17
CA LEU A 221 -11.38 16.89 9.97
C LEU A 221 -11.31 17.45 11.39
N PRO A 222 -11.21 16.59 12.41
CA PRO A 222 -10.94 16.99 13.78
C PRO A 222 -9.73 17.94 13.86
N GLN A 223 -9.93 19.09 14.50
CA GLN A 223 -8.89 20.10 14.72
C GLN A 223 -8.02 19.70 15.93
N LYS A 224 -7.39 18.54 15.82
CA LYS A 224 -6.50 17.92 16.83
C LYS A 224 -5.41 17.10 16.11
N PRO A 225 -4.38 16.61 16.82
CA PRO A 225 -3.44 15.65 16.27
C PRO A 225 -4.18 14.46 15.62
N LEU A 226 -3.98 14.28 14.31
CA LEU A 226 -4.64 13.26 13.52
C LEU A 226 -3.71 12.77 12.40
N HIS A 227 -3.83 11.51 12.04
CA HIS A 227 -3.07 10.91 10.93
C HIS A 227 -3.99 10.40 9.82
N ILE A 228 -3.56 10.55 8.58
CA ILE A 228 -4.31 10.16 7.39
C ILE A 228 -3.46 9.18 6.59
N ASN A 229 -3.99 7.99 6.34
CA ASN A 229 -3.48 7.03 5.38
C ASN A 229 -4.32 7.13 4.10
N ALA A 230 -3.74 7.60 3.00
CA ALA A 230 -4.38 7.57 1.68
C ALA A 230 -3.80 6.42 0.85
N MET A 231 -4.61 5.38 0.65
CA MET A 231 -4.14 4.07 0.16
C MET A 231 -4.82 3.62 -1.14
N GLY A 232 -5.80 4.37 -1.67
CA GLY A 232 -6.66 3.93 -2.77
C GLY A 232 -6.35 4.52 -4.15
N ALA A 233 -5.65 5.65 -4.23
CA ALA A 233 -5.29 6.33 -5.48
C ALA A 233 -3.79 6.27 -5.77
N HIS A 234 -3.42 6.06 -7.03
CA HIS A 234 -2.03 6.05 -7.51
C HIS A 234 -1.95 6.45 -8.99
N TYR A 235 -2.83 7.34 -9.45
CA TYR A 235 -2.76 7.92 -10.79
C TYR A 235 -2.60 9.44 -10.71
N PRO A 236 -1.77 10.07 -11.56
CA PRO A 236 -1.46 11.51 -11.48
C PRO A 236 -2.68 12.44 -11.53
N TRP A 237 -3.79 11.99 -12.09
CA TRP A 237 -5.01 12.79 -12.36
C TRP A 237 -6.18 12.45 -11.44
N VAL A 238 -5.99 11.63 -10.41
CA VAL A 238 -7.04 11.29 -9.43
C VAL A 238 -6.56 11.52 -8.01
N ARG A 239 -7.50 11.81 -7.10
CA ARG A 239 -7.19 11.96 -5.68
C ARG A 239 -8.38 11.57 -4.80
N GLU A 240 -8.12 10.96 -3.66
CA GLU A 240 -9.11 10.69 -2.61
C GLU A 240 -9.16 11.77 -1.53
N ILE A 241 -8.10 12.57 -1.44
CA ILE A 241 -7.91 13.63 -0.46
C ILE A 241 -8.05 14.97 -1.14
N ASP A 242 -8.73 15.92 -0.49
CA ASP A 242 -8.87 17.27 -1.03
C ASP A 242 -7.59 18.09 -0.82
N GLU A 243 -7.51 19.14 -1.63
CA GLU A 243 -6.41 20.10 -1.66
C GLU A 243 -6.17 20.75 -0.29
N TYR A 244 -7.23 21.19 0.37
CA TYR A 244 -7.16 21.78 1.70
C TYR A 244 -6.46 20.85 2.71
N THR A 245 -6.81 19.56 2.74
CA THR A 245 -6.16 18.59 3.63
C THR A 245 -4.68 18.43 3.30
N VAL A 246 -4.31 18.35 2.02
CA VAL A 246 -2.92 18.20 1.60
C VAL A 246 -2.08 19.41 2.03
N VAL A 247 -2.56 20.62 1.78
CA VAL A 247 -1.87 21.87 2.14
C VAL A 247 -1.68 22.00 3.65
N GLN A 248 -2.65 21.57 4.46
CA GLN A 248 -2.58 21.66 5.92
C GLN A 248 -1.79 20.51 6.58
N SER A 249 -1.45 19.46 5.85
CA SER A 249 -0.79 18.26 6.40
C SER A 249 0.71 18.28 6.19
N ARG A 250 1.45 17.66 7.12
CA ARG A 250 2.80 17.17 6.85
C ARG A 250 2.69 15.92 5.97
N VAL A 251 3.11 16.03 4.70
CA VAL A 251 2.92 14.96 3.71
C VAL A 251 4.14 14.05 3.65
N PHE A 252 3.88 12.75 3.67
CA PHE A 252 4.85 11.67 3.50
C PHE A 252 4.36 10.72 2.42
N VAL A 253 5.29 10.07 1.73
CA VAL A 253 5.00 9.09 0.68
C VAL A 253 5.67 7.75 1.01
N ASP A 254 5.27 6.68 0.34
CA ASP A 254 5.94 5.39 0.46
C ASP A 254 7.36 5.41 -0.13
N GLU A 255 7.52 5.92 -1.35
CA GLU A 255 8.80 6.15 -2.02
C GLU A 255 8.77 7.51 -2.73
N LEU A 256 9.76 8.37 -2.48
CA LEU A 256 9.75 9.75 -2.97
C LEU A 256 9.66 9.84 -4.50
N GLN A 257 10.48 9.07 -5.20
CA GLN A 257 10.52 9.10 -6.66
C GLN A 257 9.21 8.62 -7.28
N GLN A 258 8.62 7.54 -6.77
CA GLN A 258 7.34 7.04 -7.27
C GLN A 258 6.18 8.00 -6.93
N GLY A 259 6.16 8.53 -5.71
CA GLY A 259 5.16 9.51 -5.27
C GLY A 259 5.08 10.72 -6.21
N LEU A 260 6.23 11.30 -6.55
CA LEU A 260 6.35 12.44 -7.47
C LEU A 260 6.04 12.10 -8.95
N GLN A 261 5.76 10.84 -9.27
CA GLN A 261 5.36 10.42 -10.61
C GLN A 261 3.88 10.06 -10.72
N GLU A 262 3.25 9.58 -9.64
CA GLU A 262 1.91 8.97 -9.72
C GLU A 262 0.86 9.48 -8.72
N GLN A 263 1.25 10.21 -7.67
CA GLN A 263 0.32 10.60 -6.61
C GLN A 263 -0.41 11.90 -6.94
N GLY A 264 -1.64 11.80 -7.47
CA GLY A 264 -2.45 12.98 -7.82
C GLY A 264 -2.76 13.89 -6.63
N GLU A 265 -2.79 13.36 -5.41
CA GLU A 265 -2.90 14.11 -4.16
C GLU A 265 -1.87 15.24 -4.04
N ILE A 266 -0.64 15.03 -4.52
CA ILE A 266 0.42 16.06 -4.52
C ILE A 266 0.64 16.67 -5.90
N LEU A 267 0.49 15.90 -6.98
CA LEU A 267 0.77 16.38 -8.34
C LEU A 267 -0.22 17.43 -8.82
N ILE A 268 -1.51 17.28 -8.49
CA ILE A 268 -2.55 18.24 -8.86
C ILE A 268 -2.30 19.61 -8.18
N PRO A 269 -2.18 19.71 -6.83
CA PRO A 269 -1.92 21.00 -6.20
C PRO A 269 -0.54 21.60 -6.55
N MET A 270 0.48 20.78 -6.90
CA MET A 270 1.74 21.29 -7.46
C MET A 270 1.53 21.97 -8.81
N GLN A 271 0.78 21.35 -9.72
CA GLN A 271 0.44 21.93 -11.02
C GLN A 271 -0.39 23.22 -10.88
N GLU A 272 -1.23 23.29 -9.84
CA GLU A 272 -2.03 24.47 -9.50
C GLU A 272 -1.22 25.55 -8.74
N GLY A 273 0.05 25.30 -8.42
CA GLY A 273 0.96 26.25 -7.78
C GLY A 273 0.69 26.51 -6.29
N GLN A 274 -0.01 25.60 -5.62
CA GLN A 274 -0.37 25.75 -4.20
C GLN A 274 0.66 25.13 -3.24
N ILE A 275 1.35 24.09 -3.71
CA ILE A 275 2.47 23.47 -3.01
C ILE A 275 3.62 23.26 -4.01
N ASP A 276 4.81 22.98 -3.51
CA ASP A 276 5.95 22.53 -4.29
C ASP A 276 6.48 21.19 -3.76
N GLU A 277 7.50 20.62 -4.41
CA GLU A 277 8.11 19.34 -3.99
C GLU A 277 8.59 19.35 -2.53
N SER A 278 8.97 20.51 -1.99
CA SER A 278 9.44 20.64 -0.59
C SER A 278 8.32 20.48 0.45
N HIS A 279 7.06 20.53 0.00
CA HIS A 279 5.90 20.21 0.85
C HIS A 279 5.88 18.73 1.26
N VAL A 280 6.44 17.85 0.42
CA VAL A 280 6.63 16.43 0.74
C VAL A 280 7.83 16.30 1.69
N GLN A 281 7.57 15.95 2.94
CA GLN A 281 8.59 15.88 4.01
C GLN A 281 9.55 14.70 3.81
N GLY A 282 9.15 13.71 3.02
CA GLY A 282 9.97 12.62 2.50
C GLY A 282 9.24 11.28 2.56
N ASP A 283 10.00 10.18 2.61
CA ASP A 283 9.46 8.83 2.40
C ASP A 283 9.49 7.91 3.64
N LEU A 284 8.83 6.77 3.51
CA LEU A 284 8.68 5.78 4.58
C LEU A 284 10.04 5.20 5.02
N GLY A 285 10.98 5.01 4.09
CA GLY A 285 12.33 4.55 4.38
C GLY A 285 13.08 5.51 5.29
N GLY A 286 13.05 6.81 4.96
CA GLY A 286 13.67 7.86 5.77
C GLY A 286 13.00 8.05 7.14
N LEU A 287 11.68 7.83 7.25
CA LEU A 287 10.97 7.81 8.54
C LEU A 287 11.48 6.66 9.43
N ILE A 288 11.53 5.45 8.90
CA ILE A 288 11.92 4.24 9.64
C ILE A 288 13.39 4.28 10.06
N SER A 289 14.27 4.85 9.21
CA SER A 289 15.69 4.98 9.52
C SER A 289 16.04 6.17 10.42
N GLY A 290 15.06 7.04 10.73
CA GLY A 290 15.25 8.23 11.56
C GLY A 290 15.93 9.40 10.83
N ASN A 291 16.04 9.33 9.50
CA ASN A 291 16.57 10.42 8.67
C ASN A 291 15.55 11.54 8.47
N ILE A 292 14.26 11.24 8.62
CA ILE A 292 13.15 12.19 8.51
C ILE A 292 12.39 12.23 9.83
N PHE A 293 12.06 13.43 10.29
CA PHE A 293 11.19 13.61 11.45
C PHE A 293 9.72 13.46 11.03
N GLY A 294 9.04 12.48 11.63
CA GLY A 294 7.62 12.22 11.41
C GLY A 294 6.70 13.31 11.96
N ARG A 295 5.88 12.97 12.98
CA ARG A 295 5.02 13.95 13.64
C ARG A 295 5.84 14.96 14.44
N GLN A 296 5.50 16.23 14.29
CA GLN A 296 6.01 17.32 15.12
C GLN A 296 4.87 17.83 16.02
N PRO A 297 5.16 18.35 17.24
CA PRO A 297 4.13 18.79 18.19
C PRO A 297 3.15 19.84 17.63
N GLU A 298 3.64 20.72 16.76
CA GLU A 298 2.88 21.78 16.09
C GLU A 298 2.00 21.27 14.94
N ALA A 299 2.25 20.05 14.46
CA ALA A 299 1.55 19.48 13.33
C ALA A 299 0.21 18.88 13.78
N ALA A 300 -0.87 19.56 13.43
CA ALA A 300 -2.20 18.98 13.58
C ALA A 300 -2.31 17.69 12.76
N TRP A 301 -1.95 17.73 11.47
CA TRP A 301 -2.17 16.59 10.57
C TRP A 301 -0.87 16.06 9.96
N THR A 302 -0.82 14.74 9.86
CA THR A 302 0.17 14.02 9.04
C THR A 302 -0.60 13.24 7.99
N LEU A 303 -0.15 13.30 6.74
CA LEU A 303 -0.73 12.59 5.61
C LEU A 303 0.31 11.65 5.03
N PHE A 304 0.00 10.37 4.97
CA PHE A 304 0.80 9.37 4.29
C PHE A 304 0.08 8.92 3.01
N LEU A 305 0.78 8.97 1.89
CA LEU A 305 0.30 8.57 0.58
C LEU A 305 1.03 7.30 0.15
N SER A 306 0.27 6.26 -0.21
CA SER A 306 0.83 5.00 -0.69
C SER A 306 0.38 4.71 -2.11
N GLY A 307 1.35 4.47 -2.99
CA GLY A 307 1.14 3.99 -4.34
C GLY A 307 1.36 2.49 -4.46
N GLY A 308 2.15 1.92 -3.55
CA GLY A 308 2.59 0.52 -3.51
C GLY A 308 3.89 0.34 -4.27
N THR A 309 4.98 0.06 -3.55
CA THR A 309 6.35 0.06 -4.13
C THR A 309 6.86 -1.35 -4.41
N GLY A 310 8.00 -1.47 -5.12
CA GLY A 310 8.69 -2.77 -5.22
C GLY A 310 9.32 -3.22 -3.89
N ILE A 311 9.56 -2.29 -2.96
CA ILE A 311 10.22 -2.54 -1.67
C ILE A 311 9.33 -3.42 -0.78
N GLU A 312 8.05 -3.07 -0.65
CA GLU A 312 7.05 -3.85 0.09
C GLU A 312 6.77 -5.22 -0.55
N ASP A 313 6.85 -5.34 -1.89
CA ASP A 313 6.61 -6.63 -2.55
C ASP A 313 7.79 -7.58 -2.33
N VAL A 314 9.02 -7.09 -2.55
CA VAL A 314 10.23 -7.91 -2.46
C VAL A 314 10.51 -8.32 -1.01
N SER A 315 10.36 -7.41 -0.05
CA SER A 315 10.55 -7.72 1.37
C SER A 315 9.58 -8.80 1.87
N VAL A 316 8.30 -8.70 1.51
CA VAL A 316 7.29 -9.72 1.83
C VAL A 316 7.58 -11.02 1.10
N ALA A 317 8.00 -10.97 -0.16
CA ALA A 317 8.34 -12.15 -0.95
C ALA A 317 9.50 -12.96 -0.34
N ILE A 318 10.55 -12.28 0.15
CA ILE A 318 11.67 -12.92 0.86
C ILE A 318 11.13 -13.72 2.05
N ARG A 319 10.35 -13.07 2.92
CA ARG A 319 9.81 -13.71 4.13
C ARG A 319 8.84 -14.85 3.81
N LEU A 320 8.03 -14.71 2.76
CA LEU A 320 7.15 -15.77 2.29
C LEU A 320 7.91 -17.00 1.82
N VAL A 321 9.01 -16.83 1.10
CA VAL A 321 9.85 -17.95 0.64
C VAL A 321 10.52 -18.66 1.81
N GLU A 322 11.00 -17.92 2.81
CA GLU A 322 11.54 -18.49 4.04
C GLU A 322 10.48 -19.35 4.75
N LYS A 323 9.30 -18.78 5.00
CA LYS A 323 8.18 -19.48 5.67
C LYS A 323 7.66 -20.67 4.88
N ALA A 324 7.62 -20.58 3.56
CA ALA A 324 7.20 -21.68 2.70
C ALA A 324 8.20 -22.84 2.77
N LYS A 325 9.51 -22.56 2.71
CA LYS A 325 10.57 -23.57 2.87
C LYS A 325 10.51 -24.25 4.23
N GLU A 326 10.36 -23.48 5.31
CA GLU A 326 10.21 -24.00 6.68
C GLU A 326 9.04 -24.98 6.80
N LYS A 327 7.93 -24.71 6.10
CA LYS A 327 6.70 -25.51 6.15
C LYS A 327 6.59 -26.56 5.04
N GLY A 328 7.58 -26.66 4.14
CA GLY A 328 7.53 -27.56 2.98
C GLY A 328 6.37 -27.25 2.01
N ILE A 329 6.02 -25.98 1.85
CA ILE A 329 4.93 -25.50 0.99
C ILE A 329 5.49 -24.94 -0.32
N GLY A 330 4.76 -25.15 -1.42
CA GLY A 330 5.12 -24.71 -2.76
C GLY A 330 5.63 -25.85 -3.64
N THR A 331 5.79 -25.56 -4.92
CA THR A 331 6.29 -26.53 -5.90
C THR A 331 7.70 -26.17 -6.34
N GLU A 332 8.66 -27.06 -6.15
CA GLU A 332 10.03 -26.83 -6.65
C GLU A 332 10.08 -26.99 -8.17
N PHE A 333 10.84 -26.13 -8.84
CA PHE A 333 11.10 -26.21 -10.28
C PHE A 333 12.54 -25.79 -10.61
N GLY A 334 13.06 -26.32 -11.72
CA GLY A 334 14.44 -26.08 -12.17
C GLY A 334 14.50 -25.01 -13.25
N PHE A 335 15.28 -23.96 -13.01
CA PHE A 335 15.92 -23.12 -14.03
C PHE A 335 17.44 -23.37 -13.97
N ASN A 336 18.20 -22.87 -14.95
CA ASN A 336 19.66 -23.00 -15.02
C ASN A 336 20.18 -24.36 -15.52
N GLN A 337 19.55 -24.92 -16.58
CA GLN A 337 20.32 -25.87 -17.40
C GLN A 337 21.54 -25.13 -17.96
N PRO A 338 22.76 -25.73 -17.88
CA PRO A 338 23.95 -25.10 -18.42
C PRO A 338 23.72 -24.72 -19.89
N TYR A 339 23.93 -23.45 -20.23
CA TYR A 339 24.00 -23.00 -21.61
C TYR A 339 25.47 -22.80 -21.92
N GLU A 340 26.02 -23.66 -22.77
CA GLU A 340 27.38 -23.48 -23.28
C GLU A 340 27.33 -22.42 -24.38
N PHE A 341 28.05 -21.33 -24.17
CA PHE A 341 28.23 -20.33 -25.21
C PHE A 341 29.17 -20.91 -26.27
N GLU A 342 28.66 -21.12 -27.48
CA GLU A 342 29.52 -21.29 -28.66
C GLU A 342 30.18 -19.94 -28.95
N PHE A 343 31.43 -19.77 -28.52
CA PHE A 343 32.25 -18.58 -28.78
C PHE A 343 33.03 -18.70 -30.09
#